data_AF-A0A918TR84-F1
#
_entry.id   AF-A0A918TR84-F1
#
_cell.length_a   1.000
_cell.length_b   1.000
_cell.length_c   1.000
_cell.angle_alpha   90.00
_cell.angle_beta   90.00
_cell.angle_gamma   90.00
#
_symmetry.space_group_name_H-M   'P 1'
#
loop_
_entity.id
_entity.type
_entity.pdbx_description
1 polymer ?
#
loop_
_entity_poly.entity_id
_entity_poly.type
_entity_poly.pdbx_seq_one_letter_code
_entity_poly.pdbx_strand_id
1 'polypeptide(L)'
;MARHEADRVIHDQQELSSLTSWAAWYQWRDKVVDRYRAQGTDCPLHAALSQLGTASDAASTVAGELLDQWQQQLAAGIRRMRDGDEIAHALDADREAAALLAGIQGGVLILLTTDRIAHLEAALDLGIAHLRAPGRRDR
;
A
#
# COMPACT_ATOMS: atom_id res chain seq x y z
N MET A 1 4.95 4.62 23.34
CA MET A 1 5.87 3.96 22.41
C MET A 1 5.13 3.45 21.18
N ALA A 2 4.18 2.52 21.29
CA ALA A 2 3.38 2.03 20.15
C ALA A 2 2.75 3.14 19.28
N ARG A 3 2.20 4.20 19.90
CA ARG A 3 1.63 5.35 19.16
C ARG A 3 2.68 6.18 18.39
N HIS A 4 3.86 6.41 18.97
CA HIS A 4 4.96 7.13 18.30
C HIS A 4 5.63 6.31 17.19
N GLU A 5 5.66 4.98 17.31
CA GLU A 5 6.17 4.08 16.27
C GLU A 5 5.16 3.97 15.12
N ALA A 6 3.86 3.90 15.43
CA ALA A 6 2.78 4.01 14.45
C ALA A 6 2.78 5.35 13.73
N ASP A 7 2.91 6.47 14.46
CA ASP A 7 3.01 7.81 13.87
C ASP A 7 4.24 7.93 12.95
N ARG A 8 5.35 7.24 13.25
CA ARG A 8 6.52 7.16 12.35
C ARG A 8 6.24 6.38 11.06
N VAL A 9 5.43 5.33 11.12
CA VAL A 9 4.98 4.61 9.92
C VAL A 9 4.10 5.53 9.06
N ILE A 10 3.13 6.25 9.65
CA ILE A 10 2.24 7.19 8.93
C ILE A 10 3.02 8.36 8.36
N HIS A 11 3.89 8.98 9.17
CA HIS A 11 4.62 10.16 8.79
C HIS A 11 5.57 9.86 7.62
N ASP A 12 6.09 8.64 7.55
CA ASP A 12 6.89 8.17 6.42
C ASP A 12 6.07 7.78 5.17
N GLN A 13 4.74 7.66 5.30
CA GLN A 13 3.80 7.34 4.21
C GLN A 13 3.19 8.59 3.54
N GLN A 14 3.56 9.82 3.96
CA GLN A 14 3.07 11.08 3.36
C GLN A 14 3.44 11.29 1.87
N GLU A 15 4.28 10.42 1.30
CA GLU A 15 4.68 10.42 -0.10
C GLU A 15 3.57 10.02 -1.10
N LEU A 16 2.44 9.50 -0.61
CA LEU A 16 1.24 9.15 -1.40
C LEU A 16 0.43 10.34 -1.90
N SER A 17 0.77 11.56 -1.47
CA SER A 17 0.07 12.79 -1.88
C SER A 17 0.13 13.06 -3.39
N SER A 18 1.02 12.39 -4.14
CA SER A 18 1.31 12.65 -5.55
C SER A 18 0.84 11.60 -6.57
N LEU A 19 -0.06 10.66 -6.21
CA LEU A 19 -0.60 9.66 -7.16
C LEU A 19 -1.55 10.27 -8.23
N THR A 20 -1.02 11.14 -9.10
CA THR A 20 -1.77 11.94 -10.09
C THR A 20 -1.37 11.65 -11.53
N SER A 21 -0.37 10.79 -11.75
CA SER A 21 0.05 10.33 -13.08
C SER A 21 0.69 8.95 -12.97
N TRP A 22 0.74 8.19 -14.07
CA TRP A 22 1.43 6.90 -14.08
C TRP A 22 2.90 7.01 -13.67
N ALA A 23 3.59 8.08 -14.06
CA ALA A 23 4.96 8.33 -13.62
C ALA A 23 5.06 8.42 -12.09
N ALA A 24 4.11 9.10 -11.44
CA ALA A 24 4.07 9.20 -9.99
C ALA A 24 3.72 7.85 -9.32
N TRP A 25 2.85 7.04 -9.92
CA TRP A 25 2.56 5.68 -9.45
C TRP A 25 3.80 4.77 -9.47
N TYR A 26 4.59 4.80 -10.55
CA TYR A 26 5.83 4.02 -10.61
C TYR A 26 6.91 4.55 -9.65
N GLN A 27 7.05 5.88 -9.51
CA GLN A 27 7.95 6.46 -8.51
C GLN A 27 7.56 6.07 -7.08
N TRP A 28 6.27 6.08 -6.77
CA TRP A 28 5.76 5.61 -5.48
C TRP A 28 6.08 4.14 -5.25
N ARG A 29 5.82 3.28 -6.25
CA ARG A 29 6.15 1.85 -6.22
C ARG A 29 7.64 1.63 -5.91
N ASP A 30 8.53 2.34 -6.60
CA ASP A 30 9.97 2.20 -6.40
C ASP A 30 10.40 2.65 -5.00
N LYS A 31 9.84 3.77 -4.50
CA LYS A 31 10.06 4.23 -3.12
C LYS A 31 9.64 3.18 -2.09
N VAL A 32 8.48 2.54 -2.28
CA VAL A 32 7.99 1.49 -1.37
C VAL A 32 8.95 0.29 -1.38
N VAL A 33 9.36 -0.17 -2.57
CA VAL A 33 10.28 -1.32 -2.70
C VAL A 33 11.65 -1.00 -2.12
N ASP A 34 12.23 0.14 -2.44
CA ASP A 34 13.54 0.55 -1.95
C ASP A 34 13.56 0.73 -0.44
N ARG A 35 12.45 1.21 0.15
CA ARG A 35 12.29 1.28 1.60
C ARG A 35 12.40 -0.10 2.23
N TYR A 36 11.61 -1.08 1.75
CA TYR A 36 11.63 -2.43 2.32
C TYR A 36 12.94 -3.17 2.03
N ARG A 37 13.59 -2.87 0.91
CA ARG A 37 14.93 -3.36 0.59
C ARG A 37 15.99 -2.79 1.54
N ALA A 38 15.90 -1.52 1.92
CA ALA A 38 16.86 -0.85 2.80
C ALA A 38 16.61 -1.09 4.29
N GLN A 39 15.35 -1.22 4.73
CA GLN A 39 14.99 -1.39 6.14
C GLN A 39 14.92 -2.86 6.59
N GLY A 40 14.79 -3.82 5.65
CA GLY A 40 14.69 -5.23 6.00
C GLY A 40 13.59 -5.51 7.03
N THR A 41 13.91 -6.33 8.05
CA THR A 41 13.01 -6.68 9.17
C THR A 41 12.77 -5.57 10.19
N ASP A 42 13.52 -4.47 10.14
CA ASP A 42 13.41 -3.36 11.10
C ASP A 42 12.27 -2.36 10.74
N CYS A 43 11.31 -2.79 9.93
CA CYS A 43 10.14 -1.98 9.60
C CYS A 43 9.23 -1.82 10.84
N PRO A 44 9.02 -0.59 11.38
CA PRO A 44 8.25 -0.39 12.60
C PRO A 44 6.77 -0.82 12.49
N LEU A 45 6.20 -0.78 11.27
CA LEU A 45 4.85 -1.31 11.01
C LEU A 45 4.81 -2.81 11.24
N HIS A 46 5.83 -3.53 10.76
CA HIS A 46 5.87 -4.97 10.96
C HIS A 46 6.21 -5.34 12.41
N ALA A 47 7.09 -4.61 13.08
CA ALA A 47 7.30 -4.78 14.52
C ALA A 47 5.97 -4.64 15.30
N ALA A 48 5.13 -3.67 14.92
CA ALA A 48 3.79 -3.54 15.50
C ALA A 48 2.84 -4.69 15.10
N LEU A 49 2.81 -5.08 13.82
CA LEU A 49 1.92 -6.15 13.31
C LEU A 49 2.30 -7.55 13.84
N SER A 50 3.59 -7.86 13.97
CA SER A 50 4.12 -9.12 14.51
C SER A 50 3.83 -9.27 16.00
N GLN A 51 3.70 -8.14 16.72
CA GLN A 51 3.25 -8.14 18.11
C GLN A 51 1.74 -8.28 18.26
N LEU A 52 0.94 -8.28 17.18
CA LEU A 52 -0.52 -8.44 17.25
C LEU A 52 -0.97 -9.79 17.82
N GLY A 53 -0.16 -10.84 17.71
CA GLY A 53 -0.43 -12.14 18.36
C GLY A 53 -0.39 -12.08 19.91
N THR A 54 0.18 -11.01 20.47
CA THR A 54 0.30 -10.70 21.90
C THR A 54 -0.24 -9.31 22.26
N ALA A 55 -0.87 -8.61 21.30
CA ALA A 55 -1.13 -7.18 21.42
C ALA A 55 -2.32 -6.89 22.32
N SER A 56 -2.18 -5.83 23.10
CA SER A 56 -3.32 -5.14 23.70
C SER A 56 -4.25 -4.56 22.61
N ASP A 57 -5.55 -4.47 22.91
CA ASP A 57 -6.58 -3.90 22.02
C ASP A 57 -6.19 -2.53 21.42
N ALA A 58 -5.35 -1.76 22.13
CA ALA A 58 -4.85 -0.47 21.67
C ALA A 58 -3.90 -0.56 20.46
N ALA A 59 -3.03 -1.57 20.39
CA ALA A 59 -2.10 -1.71 19.25
C ALA A 59 -2.82 -2.21 17.98
N SER A 60 -3.80 -3.10 18.15
CA SER A 60 -4.69 -3.54 17.05
C SER A 60 -5.53 -2.38 16.50
N THR A 61 -6.05 -1.53 17.40
CA THR A 61 -6.82 -0.34 17.00
C THR A 61 -5.97 0.62 16.17
N VAL A 62 -4.77 0.96 16.67
CA VAL A 62 -3.85 1.86 15.95
C VAL A 62 -3.48 1.26 14.59
N ALA A 63 -3.08 -0.02 14.54
CA ALA A 63 -2.75 -0.68 13.27
C ALA A 63 -3.92 -0.68 12.27
N GLY A 64 -5.15 -0.84 12.74
CA GLY A 64 -6.35 -0.69 11.90
C GLY A 64 -6.49 0.71 11.31
N GLU A 65 -6.38 1.75 12.15
CA GLU A 65 -6.44 3.16 11.70
C GLU A 65 -5.36 3.48 10.66
N LEU A 66 -4.15 2.93 10.82
CA LEU A 66 -3.05 3.07 9.87
C LEU A 66 -3.39 2.50 8.48
N LEU A 67 -3.90 1.27 8.47
CA LEU A 67 -4.25 0.57 7.24
C LEU A 67 -5.41 1.29 6.53
N ASP A 68 -6.41 1.74 7.28
CA ASP A 68 -7.54 2.51 6.75
C ASP A 68 -7.09 3.82 6.12
N GLN A 69 -6.20 4.57 6.77
CA GLN A 69 -5.65 5.80 6.22
C GLN A 69 -4.87 5.56 4.93
N TRP A 70 -4.08 4.49 4.86
CA TRP A 70 -3.34 4.14 3.65
C TRP A 70 -4.30 3.75 2.51
N GLN A 71 -5.31 2.93 2.80
CA GLN A 71 -6.33 2.57 1.81
C GLN A 71 -7.01 3.83 1.25
N GLN A 72 -7.37 4.79 2.11
CA GLN A 72 -7.99 6.04 1.69
C GLN A 72 -7.09 6.86 0.76
N GLN A 73 -5.78 6.91 1.03
CA GLN A 73 -4.83 7.62 0.17
C GLN A 73 -4.67 6.94 -1.20
N LEU A 74 -4.61 5.61 -1.25
CA LEU A 74 -4.61 4.85 -2.50
C LEU A 74 -5.90 5.10 -3.29
N ALA A 75 -7.05 5.01 -2.62
CA ALA A 75 -8.35 5.26 -3.23
C ALA A 75 -8.46 6.70 -3.77
N ALA A 76 -7.92 7.69 -3.05
CA ALA A 76 -7.84 9.07 -3.53
C ALA A 76 -6.98 9.20 -4.80
N GLY A 77 -5.83 8.53 -4.87
CA GLY A 77 -5.00 8.47 -6.08
C GLY A 77 -5.73 7.84 -7.28
N ILE A 78 -6.44 6.73 -7.05
CA ILE A 78 -7.24 6.07 -8.08
C ILE A 78 -8.37 6.97 -8.58
N ARG A 79 -9.10 7.65 -7.69
CA ARG A 79 -10.15 8.61 -8.06
C ARG A 79 -9.60 9.76 -8.91
N ARG A 80 -8.44 10.34 -8.54
CA ARG A 80 -7.81 11.40 -9.35
C ARG A 80 -7.45 10.95 -10.76
N MET A 81 -6.92 9.74 -10.90
CA MET A 81 -6.59 9.16 -12.21
C MET A 81 -7.86 8.87 -13.03
N ARG A 82 -8.97 8.47 -12.38
CA ARG A 82 -10.28 8.34 -13.03
C ARG A 82 -10.81 9.68 -13.53
N ASP A 83 -10.70 10.73 -12.72
CA ASP A 83 -11.12 12.09 -13.11
C ASP A 83 -10.33 12.62 -14.33
N GLY A 84 -9.11 12.11 -14.54
CA GLY A 84 -8.27 12.36 -15.72
C GLY A 84 -8.44 11.36 -16.87
N ASP A 85 -9.44 10.47 -16.82
CA ASP A 85 -9.70 9.40 -17.80
C ASP A 85 -8.52 8.42 -18.03
N GLU A 86 -7.57 8.36 -17.10
CA GLU A 86 -6.43 7.43 -17.14
C GLU A 86 -6.79 6.05 -16.59
N ILE A 87 -7.77 5.98 -15.69
CA ILE A 87 -8.33 4.74 -15.13
C ILE A 87 -9.80 4.62 -15.55
N ALA A 88 -10.23 3.41 -15.92
CA ALA A 88 -11.61 3.17 -16.31
C ALA A 88 -12.60 3.48 -15.17
N HIS A 89 -13.64 4.27 -15.47
CA HIS A 89 -14.71 4.63 -14.52
C HIS A 89 -15.48 3.44 -13.93
N ALA A 90 -15.40 2.27 -14.58
CA ALA A 90 -16.00 1.02 -14.11
C ALA A 90 -15.25 0.39 -12.93
N LEU A 91 -13.99 0.78 -12.67
CA LEU A 91 -13.23 0.28 -11.52
C LEU A 91 -13.67 1.02 -10.24
N ASP A 92 -14.03 0.26 -9.22
CA ASP A 92 -14.36 0.77 -7.89
C ASP A 92 -13.07 1.13 -7.14
N ALA A 93 -12.84 2.43 -6.94
CA ALA A 93 -11.60 2.93 -6.36
C ALA A 93 -11.33 2.42 -4.94
N ASP A 94 -12.38 2.22 -4.12
CA ASP A 94 -12.21 1.72 -2.75
C ASP A 94 -11.85 0.24 -2.76
N ARG A 95 -12.50 -0.54 -3.63
CA ARG A 95 -12.21 -1.96 -3.80
C ARG A 95 -10.80 -2.21 -4.35
N GLU A 96 -10.40 -1.45 -5.36
CA GLU A 96 -9.07 -1.57 -5.95
C GLU A 96 -7.97 -1.14 -4.96
N ALA A 97 -8.20 -0.08 -4.19
CA ALA A 97 -7.29 0.34 -3.13
C ALA A 97 -7.14 -0.73 -2.03
N ALA A 98 -8.24 -1.35 -1.61
CA ALA A 98 -8.23 -2.43 -0.63
C ALA A 98 -7.45 -3.65 -1.14
N ALA A 99 -7.66 -4.04 -2.41
CA ALA A 99 -6.95 -5.15 -3.04
C ALA A 99 -5.44 -4.89 -3.14
N LEU A 100 -5.06 -3.68 -3.57
CA LEU A 100 -3.66 -3.28 -3.65
C LEU A 100 -3.00 -3.25 -2.27
N LEU A 101 -3.66 -2.68 -1.27
CA LEU A 101 -3.18 -2.67 0.12
C LEU A 101 -2.96 -4.08 0.64
N ALA A 102 -3.91 -4.98 0.44
CA ALA A 102 -3.79 -6.39 0.85
C ALA A 102 -2.62 -7.09 0.17
N GLY A 103 -2.43 -6.86 -1.14
CA GLY A 103 -1.28 -7.38 -1.90
C GLY A 103 0.07 -6.90 -1.34
N ILE A 104 0.16 -5.61 -1.00
CA ILE A 104 1.36 -5.02 -0.38
C ILE A 104 1.63 -5.67 0.98
N GLN A 105 0.64 -5.77 1.86
CA GLN A 105 0.82 -6.38 3.18
C GLN A 105 1.23 -7.85 3.09
N GLY A 106 0.64 -8.62 2.16
CA GLY A 106 1.04 -10.00 1.89
C GLY A 106 2.48 -10.11 1.36
N GLY A 107 2.87 -9.23 0.43
CA GLY A 107 4.24 -9.17 -0.09
C GLY A 107 5.27 -8.84 0.99
N VAL A 108 4.95 -7.88 1.86
CA VAL A 108 5.77 -7.51 3.02
C VAL A 108 5.90 -8.68 4.00
N LEU A 109 4.82 -9.38 4.33
CA LEU A 109 4.87 -10.56 5.19
C LEU A 109 5.80 -11.65 4.63
N ILE A 110 5.72 -11.93 3.32
CA ILE A 110 6.57 -12.94 2.67
C ILE A 110 8.03 -12.49 2.63
N LEU A 111 8.31 -11.21 2.33
CA LEU A 111 9.65 -10.65 2.42
C LEU A 111 10.25 -10.92 3.80
N LEU A 112 9.51 -10.62 4.85
CA LEU A 112 10.02 -10.70 6.21
C LEU A 112 10.21 -12.14 6.71
N THR A 113 9.47 -13.07 6.10
CA THR A 113 9.59 -14.51 6.40
C THR A 113 10.70 -15.18 5.59
N THR A 114 10.99 -14.68 4.37
CA THR A 114 11.84 -15.41 3.40
C THR A 114 13.03 -14.61 2.85
N ASP A 115 13.15 -13.34 3.22
CA ASP A 115 14.09 -12.36 2.68
C ASP A 115 13.96 -12.17 1.14
N ARG A 116 12.76 -12.41 0.59
CA ARG A 116 12.49 -12.28 -0.85
C ARG A 116 11.54 -11.14 -1.16
N ILE A 117 12.08 -10.04 -1.70
CA ILE A 117 11.33 -8.83 -2.10
C ILE A 117 10.41 -9.04 -3.31
N ALA A 118 10.69 -10.06 -4.13
CA ALA A 118 10.01 -10.30 -5.40
C ALA A 118 8.48 -10.40 -5.30
N HIS A 119 7.94 -10.83 -4.15
CA HIS A 119 6.50 -10.93 -3.92
C HIS A 119 5.84 -9.55 -3.77
N LEU A 120 6.51 -8.61 -3.08
CA LEU A 120 6.05 -7.23 -2.96
C LEU A 120 6.11 -6.52 -4.32
N GLU A 121 7.22 -6.70 -5.05
CA GLU A 121 7.38 -6.17 -6.41
C GLU A 121 6.25 -6.65 -7.32
N ALA A 122 6.01 -7.97 -7.35
CA ALA A 122 4.94 -8.55 -8.16
C ALA A 122 3.54 -8.02 -7.79
N ALA A 123 3.23 -7.85 -6.50
CA ALA A 123 1.94 -7.34 -6.06
C ALA A 123 1.72 -5.88 -6.51
N LEU A 124 2.74 -5.03 -6.38
CA LEU A 124 2.69 -3.64 -6.84
C LEU A 124 2.58 -3.55 -8.37
N ASP A 125 3.41 -4.30 -9.09
CA ASP A 125 3.49 -4.25 -10.55
C ASP A 125 2.19 -4.76 -11.19
N LEU A 126 1.63 -5.86 -10.68
CA LEU A 126 0.34 -6.38 -11.17
C LEU A 126 -0.83 -5.46 -10.80
N GLY A 127 -0.84 -4.88 -9.60
CA GLY A 127 -1.87 -3.93 -9.19
C GLY A 127 -1.89 -2.68 -10.07
N ILE A 128 -0.72 -2.09 -10.34
CA ILE A 128 -0.60 -0.94 -11.25
C ILE A 128 -0.99 -1.31 -12.68
N ALA A 129 -0.56 -2.49 -13.17
CA ALA A 129 -0.93 -2.96 -14.50
C ALA A 129 -2.45 -3.18 -14.66
N HIS A 130 -3.12 -3.71 -13.63
CA HIS A 130 -4.57 -3.87 -13.58
C HIS A 130 -5.30 -2.53 -13.64
N LEU A 131 -4.87 -1.55 -12.83
CA LEU A 131 -5.45 -0.20 -12.86
C LEU A 131 -5.31 0.49 -14.22
N ARG A 132 -4.19 0.25 -14.92
CA ARG A 132 -3.89 0.81 -16.23
C ARG A 132 -4.56 0.07 -17.38
N ALA A 133 -5.08 -1.13 -17.13
CA ALA A 133 -5.73 -1.92 -18.17
C ALA A 133 -6.94 -1.16 -18.72
N PRO A 134 -7.12 -1.09 -20.05
CA PRO A 134 -8.29 -0.46 -20.62
C PRO A 134 -9.53 -1.17 -20.09
N GLY A 135 -10.50 -0.41 -19.58
CA GLY A 135 -11.76 -0.95 -19.11
C GLY A 135 -12.35 -1.85 -20.20
N ARG A 136 -12.54 -3.14 -19.89
CA ARG A 136 -13.09 -4.11 -20.83
C ARG A 136 -14.50 -3.61 -21.18
N ARG A 137 -14.65 -2.99 -22.35
CA ARG A 137 -15.97 -2.65 -22.89
C ARG A 137 -16.65 -3.98 -23.15
N ASP A 138 -17.61 -4.33 -22.30
CA ASP A 138 -18.54 -5.40 -22.63
C ASP A 138 -19.16 -5.05 -23.99
N ARG A 139 -18.95 -5.95 -24.95
CA ARG A 139 -19.43 -5.85 -26.33
C ARG A 139 -20.61 -6.80 -26.47
#